data_AF-A0A7Y2U7X5-F1
#
_entry.id   AF-A0A7Y2U7X5-F1
#
_cell.length_a   1.000
_cell.length_b   1.000
_cell.length_c   1.000
_cell.angle_alpha   90.00
_cell.angle_beta   90.00
_cell.angle_gamma   90.00
#
_symmetry.space_group_name_H-M   'P 1'
#
loop_
_entity.id
_entity.type
_entity.pdbx_description
1 polymer ?
#
loop_
_entity_poly.entity_id
_entity_poly.type
_entity_poly.pdbx_seq_one_letter_code
_entity_poly.pdbx_strand_id
1 'polypeptide(L)'
;MAESGFIVLRNNSPLVLRNLLLVFTLLLTCAPHLEARKISRVIIDAGHGGKDKGAHRGNVYEKHLTLNVAKRVEALLKAKGMPVTMTRRSDRFVSLSSRAAIANRYRNAIFISIHFNAHSGTRLKGVETYYHGEEGKKLAAHIHLRMLSRLKPRNGDTRQRKDLAVLNKTRCPAILVECGYIS
;
A
#
# COMPACT_ATOMS: atom_id res chain seq x y z
N MET A 1 -49.42 -7.97 -9.97
CA MET A 1 -48.56 -9.15 -9.80
C MET A 1 -48.31 -9.71 -11.19
N ALA A 2 -47.13 -9.42 -11.74
CA ALA A 2 -46.75 -9.79 -13.09
C ALA A 2 -45.82 -10.99 -13.01
N GLU A 3 -46.24 -12.13 -13.57
CA GLU A 3 -45.37 -13.26 -13.85
C GLU A 3 -45.26 -13.42 -15.36
N SER A 4 -44.06 -13.16 -15.87
CA SER A 4 -43.69 -13.41 -17.26
C SER A 4 -42.47 -14.31 -17.32
N GLY A 5 -42.63 -15.44 -18.01
CA GLY A 5 -41.61 -15.99 -18.90
C GLY A 5 -40.52 -16.86 -18.29
N PHE A 6 -40.86 -18.10 -17.94
CA PHE A 6 -39.88 -19.20 -18.07
C PHE A 6 -39.77 -19.60 -19.54
N ILE A 7 -38.67 -19.21 -20.19
CA ILE A 7 -38.28 -19.78 -21.49
C ILE A 7 -37.80 -21.21 -21.23
N VAL A 8 -38.65 -22.18 -21.56
CA VAL A 8 -38.25 -23.59 -21.65
C VAL A 8 -37.44 -23.77 -22.93
N LEU A 9 -36.12 -23.90 -22.80
CA LEU A 9 -35.24 -24.29 -23.91
C LEU A 9 -35.43 -25.79 -24.22
N ARG A 10 -36.46 -26.13 -25.01
CA ARG A 10 -36.59 -27.42 -25.69
C ARG A 10 -36.08 -27.28 -27.12
N ASN A 11 -34.77 -27.34 -27.32
CA ASN A 11 -34.19 -27.75 -28.62
C ASN A 11 -32.69 -28.05 -28.48
N ASN A 12 -32.35 -29.35 -28.49
CA ASN A 12 -30.98 -29.85 -28.60
C ASN A 12 -30.57 -29.94 -30.09
N SER A 13 -30.62 -28.84 -30.83
CA SER A 13 -30.05 -28.84 -32.18
C SER A 13 -28.52 -28.69 -32.08
N PRO A 14 -27.74 -29.49 -32.84
CA PRO A 14 -26.28 -29.46 -32.78
C PRO A 14 -25.69 -28.07 -33.12
N LEU A 15 -26.45 -27.22 -33.81
CA LEU A 15 -26.11 -25.82 -34.09
C LEU A 15 -26.18 -24.91 -32.85
N VAL A 16 -27.15 -25.09 -31.97
CA VAL A 16 -27.27 -24.29 -30.73
C VAL A 16 -26.16 -24.66 -29.75
N LEU A 17 -25.84 -25.95 -29.63
CA LEU A 17 -24.74 -26.44 -28.79
C LEU A 17 -23.37 -25.96 -29.32
N ARG A 18 -23.17 -25.94 -30.65
CA ARG A 18 -21.96 -25.42 -31.29
C ARG A 18 -21.77 -23.91 -31.08
N ASN A 19 -22.86 -23.14 -31.17
CA ASN A 19 -22.83 -21.69 -30.96
C ASN A 19 -22.62 -21.32 -29.48
N LEU A 20 -23.15 -22.11 -28.53
CA LEU A 20 -22.88 -21.96 -27.09
C LEU A 20 -21.42 -22.28 -26.74
N LEU A 21 -20.84 -23.32 -27.35
CA LEU A 21 -19.42 -23.66 -27.16
C LEU A 21 -18.50 -22.54 -27.67
N LEU A 22 -18.83 -21.94 -28.82
CA LEU A 22 -18.08 -20.81 -29.39
C LEU A 22 -18.13 -19.57 -28.50
N VAL A 23 -19.29 -19.23 -27.93
CA VAL A 23 -19.45 -18.11 -26.98
C VAL A 23 -18.68 -18.37 -25.68
N PHE A 24 -18.69 -19.60 -25.16
CA PHE A 24 -17.90 -19.99 -23.99
C PHE A 24 -16.39 -19.93 -24.23
N THR A 25 -15.94 -20.34 -25.43
CA THR A 25 -14.53 -20.28 -25.83
C THR A 25 -14.08 -18.83 -26.01
N LEU A 26 -14.93 -17.97 -26.57
CA LEU A 26 -14.66 -16.53 -26.72
C LEU A 26 -14.58 -15.81 -25.36
N LEU A 27 -15.42 -16.20 -24.39
CA LEU A 27 -15.40 -15.66 -23.02
C LEU A 27 -14.13 -16.09 -22.23
N LEU A 28 -13.58 -17.28 -22.51
CA LEU A 28 -12.31 -17.74 -21.94
C LEU A 28 -11.07 -17.04 -22.54
N THR A 29 -11.13 -16.61 -23.81
CA THR A 29 -10.03 -15.87 -24.45
C THR A 29 -10.10 -14.35 -24.25
N CYS A 30 -11.26 -13.82 -23.84
CA CYS A 30 -11.51 -12.39 -23.68
C CYS A 30 -11.63 -11.95 -22.22
N ALA A 31 -11.43 -12.85 -21.25
CA ALA A 31 -10.91 -12.41 -19.97
C ALA A 31 -9.50 -11.89 -20.27
N PRO A 32 -9.21 -10.57 -20.19
CA PRO A 32 -7.82 -10.20 -19.99
C PRO A 32 -7.37 -11.06 -18.83
N HIS A 33 -6.25 -11.76 -19.00
CA HIS A 33 -5.49 -12.27 -17.88
C HIS A 33 -5.44 -11.11 -16.87
N LEU A 34 -6.31 -11.14 -15.85
CA LEU A 34 -6.14 -10.38 -14.64
C LEU A 34 -5.01 -11.10 -13.92
N GLU A 35 -3.81 -11.08 -14.52
CA GLU A 35 -2.61 -11.23 -13.75
C GLU A 35 -2.68 -10.08 -12.76
N ALA A 36 -2.97 -10.41 -11.50
CA ALA A 36 -2.69 -9.54 -10.39
C ALA A 36 -1.24 -9.07 -10.60
N ARG A 37 -1.05 -7.80 -10.99
CA ARG A 37 0.27 -7.30 -11.37
C ARG A 37 1.25 -7.64 -10.26
N LYS A 38 2.16 -8.58 -10.54
CA LYS A 38 3.12 -9.04 -9.54
C LYS A 38 3.96 -7.84 -9.12
N ILE A 39 3.87 -7.46 -7.85
CA ILE A 39 4.69 -6.39 -7.28
C ILE A 39 6.15 -6.82 -7.45
N SER A 40 6.88 -6.13 -8.31
CA SER A 40 8.29 -6.41 -8.61
C SER A 40 9.24 -5.84 -7.55
N ARG A 41 8.78 -4.86 -6.77
CA ARG A 41 9.60 -4.20 -5.75
C ARG A 41 8.77 -3.51 -4.68
N VAL A 42 9.23 -3.59 -3.43
CA VAL A 42 8.72 -2.78 -2.32
C VAL A 42 9.73 -1.66 -2.05
N ILE A 43 9.26 -0.42 -2.07
CA ILE A 43 10.05 0.75 -1.71
C ILE A 43 9.74 1.09 -0.26
N ILE A 44 10.75 1.01 0.59
CA ILE A 44 10.63 1.34 2.01
C ILE A 44 11.29 2.69 2.25
N ASP A 45 10.49 3.67 2.61
CA ASP A 45 10.95 5.00 2.95
C ASP A 45 11.03 5.18 4.47
N ALA A 46 12.25 5.38 4.98
CA ALA A 46 12.44 5.74 6.38
C ALA A 46 12.29 7.26 6.52
N GLY A 47 11.18 7.74 7.10
CA GLY A 47 10.88 9.15 7.28
C GLY A 47 12.03 9.94 7.93
N HIS A 48 12.14 11.23 7.62
CA HIS A 48 13.18 12.14 8.16
C HIS A 48 14.63 11.68 7.87
N GLY A 49 15.62 12.16 8.62
CA GLY A 49 17.02 11.76 8.54
C GLY A 49 18.00 12.93 8.47
N GLY A 50 19.21 12.73 9.00
CA GLY A 50 20.25 13.75 9.07
C GLY A 50 19.80 14.97 9.85
N LYS A 51 19.77 16.13 9.17
CA LYS A 51 19.32 17.42 9.72
C LYS A 51 17.84 17.46 10.10
N ASP A 52 17.02 16.63 9.46
CA ASP A 52 15.60 16.51 9.77
C ASP A 52 15.43 15.44 10.85
N LYS A 53 15.12 15.87 12.08
CA LYS A 53 14.95 14.98 13.23
C LYS A 53 13.58 14.29 13.27
N GLY A 54 12.59 14.87 12.59
CA GLY A 54 11.17 14.58 12.82
C GLY A 54 10.72 14.93 14.24
N ALA A 55 9.62 14.33 14.67
CA ALA A 55 9.15 14.43 16.04
C ALA A 55 10.17 13.87 17.04
N HIS A 56 10.16 14.38 18.28
CA HIS A 56 11.05 13.89 19.32
C HIS A 56 10.48 14.07 20.73
N ARG A 57 10.94 13.22 21.65
CA ARG A 57 10.71 13.34 23.09
C ARG A 57 12.01 13.01 23.81
N GLY A 58 12.61 14.01 24.46
CA GLY A 58 13.96 13.91 25.01
C GLY A 58 14.98 13.53 23.92
N ASN A 59 15.71 12.43 24.15
CA ASN A 59 16.74 11.92 23.22
C ASN A 59 16.20 10.90 22.20
N VAL A 60 14.88 10.67 22.16
CA VAL A 60 14.23 9.80 21.18
C VAL A 60 13.79 10.63 19.99
N TYR A 61 14.41 10.39 18.83
CA TYR A 61 14.12 11.09 17.57
C TYR A 61 13.43 10.16 16.59
N GLU A 62 12.38 10.65 15.93
CA GLU A 62 11.62 9.92 14.91
C GLU A 62 12.53 9.32 13.83
N LYS A 63 13.50 10.11 13.34
CA LYS A 63 14.45 9.66 12.30
C LYS A 63 15.20 8.37 12.64
N HIS A 64 15.44 8.09 13.93
CA HIS A 64 16.12 6.87 14.36
C HIS A 64 15.14 5.70 14.44
N LEU A 65 13.92 5.94 14.95
CA LEU A 65 12.86 4.94 15.01
C LEU A 65 12.44 4.48 13.61
N THR A 66 12.22 5.42 12.69
CA THR A 66 11.82 5.11 11.31
C THR A 66 12.91 4.31 10.60
N LEU A 67 14.20 4.64 10.79
CA LEU A 67 15.30 3.87 10.21
C LEU A 67 15.38 2.45 10.77
N ASN A 68 15.17 2.30 12.09
CA ASN A 68 15.19 1.00 12.75
C ASN A 68 14.07 0.09 12.22
N VAL A 69 12.83 0.59 12.19
CA VAL A 69 11.68 -0.16 11.66
C VAL A 69 11.87 -0.48 10.18
N ALA A 70 12.31 0.49 9.38
CA ALA A 70 12.52 0.30 7.95
C ALA A 70 13.54 -0.81 7.64
N LYS A 71 14.65 -0.89 8.40
CA LYS A 71 15.65 -1.97 8.25
C LYS A 71 15.07 -3.35 8.62
N ARG A 72 14.25 -3.43 9.67
CA ARG A 72 13.59 -4.68 10.07
C ARG A 72 12.57 -5.15 9.03
N VAL A 73 11.76 -4.21 8.52
CA VAL A 73 10.79 -4.49 7.44
C VAL A 73 11.52 -4.96 6.18
N GLU A 74 12.62 -4.29 5.79
CA GLU A 74 13.44 -4.74 4.66
C GLU A 74 13.93 -6.18 4.84
N ALA A 75 14.52 -6.50 6.00
CA ALA A 75 15.05 -7.83 6.27
C ALA A 75 13.97 -8.91 6.16
N LEU A 76 12.79 -8.66 6.75
CA LEU A 76 11.65 -9.58 6.70
C LEU A 76 11.10 -9.78 5.29
N LEU A 77 11.05 -8.72 4.47
CA LEU A 77 10.62 -8.81 3.08
C LEU A 77 11.64 -9.56 2.21
N LYS A 78 12.92 -9.27 2.38
CA LYS A 78 14.01 -9.98 1.68
C LYS A 78 14.03 -11.47 2.02
N ALA A 79 13.83 -11.82 3.29
CA ALA A 79 13.72 -13.22 3.72
C ALA A 79 12.55 -13.98 3.04
N LYS A 80 11.54 -13.26 2.54
CA LYS A 80 10.43 -13.81 1.75
C LYS A 80 10.65 -13.73 0.24
N GLY A 81 11.86 -13.44 -0.21
CA GLY A 81 12.19 -13.31 -1.64
C GLY A 81 11.63 -12.04 -2.29
N MET A 82 11.16 -11.05 -1.52
CA MET A 82 10.65 -9.80 -2.08
C MET A 82 11.80 -8.79 -2.29
N PRO A 83 12.01 -8.26 -3.52
CA PRO A 83 12.99 -7.22 -3.75
C PRO A 83 12.61 -5.92 -3.02
N VAL A 84 13.57 -5.33 -2.30
CA VAL A 84 13.36 -4.09 -1.54
C VAL A 84 14.36 -3.02 -1.95
N THR A 85 13.91 -1.77 -2.02
CA THR A 85 14.78 -0.60 -2.08
C THR A 85 14.43 0.38 -0.96
N MET A 86 15.43 0.78 -0.19
CA MET A 86 15.26 1.80 0.84
C MET A 86 15.62 3.19 0.30
N THR A 87 14.89 4.24 0.72
CA THR A 87 15.26 5.63 0.37
C THR A 87 16.54 6.10 1.07
N ARG A 88 16.79 5.60 2.29
CA ARG A 88 18.04 5.76 3.03
C ARG A 88 18.37 4.52 3.87
N ARG A 89 19.66 4.28 4.10
CA ARG A 89 20.18 3.16 4.93
C ARG A 89 20.97 3.62 6.16
N SER A 90 21.27 4.91 6.23
CA SER A 90 22.00 5.58 7.31
C SER A 90 21.23 6.82 7.77
N ASP A 91 21.74 7.48 8.82
CA ASP A 91 21.20 8.76 9.27
C ASP A 91 21.63 9.90 8.32
N ARG A 92 20.98 9.97 7.16
CA ARG A 92 21.19 11.02 6.16
C ARG A 92 19.86 11.63 5.75
N PHE A 93 19.90 12.92 5.43
CA PHE A 93 18.74 13.62 4.90
C PHE A 93 18.47 13.20 3.45
N VAL A 94 17.20 12.93 3.12
CA VAL A 94 16.73 12.70 1.75
C VAL A 94 15.49 13.56 1.55
N SER A 95 15.50 14.40 0.51
CA SER A 95 14.36 15.30 0.23
C SER A 95 13.11 14.50 -0.17
N LEU A 96 11.91 15.07 0.06
CA LEU A 96 10.64 14.42 -0.32
C LEU A 96 10.59 14.09 -1.81
N SER A 97 11.05 15.00 -2.67
CA SER A 97 11.13 14.78 -4.12
C SER A 97 12.11 13.64 -4.47
N SER A 98 13.25 13.55 -3.79
CA SER A 98 14.21 12.45 -4.00
C SER A 98 13.65 11.09 -3.57
N ARG A 99 12.85 11.04 -2.49
CA ARG A 99 12.18 9.81 -2.04
C ARG A 99 11.21 9.29 -3.10
N ALA A 100 10.33 10.17 -3.60
CA ALA A 100 9.42 9.85 -4.69
C ALA A 100 10.16 9.45 -5.97
N ALA A 101 11.24 10.18 -6.32
CA ALA A 101 12.06 9.86 -7.49
C ALA A 101 12.76 8.49 -7.40
N ILE A 102 13.09 8.00 -6.20
CA ILE A 102 13.59 6.62 -6.03
C ILE A 102 12.50 5.61 -6.35
N ALA A 103 11.28 5.84 -5.85
CA ALA A 103 10.15 4.95 -6.10
C ALA A 103 9.77 4.90 -7.59
N ASN A 104 9.75 6.06 -8.24
CA ASN A 104 9.33 6.23 -9.63
C ASN A 104 10.27 5.59 -10.67
N ARG A 105 11.45 5.09 -10.27
CA ARG A 105 12.36 4.31 -11.14
C ARG A 105 11.82 2.91 -11.45
N TYR A 106 10.81 2.44 -10.72
CA TYR A 106 10.32 1.08 -10.79
C TYR A 106 8.87 1.07 -11.30
N ARG A 107 8.61 0.34 -12.40
CA ARG A 107 7.30 0.31 -13.06
C ARG A 107 6.21 -0.38 -12.22
N ASN A 108 6.54 -1.50 -11.57
CA ASN A 108 5.59 -2.31 -10.80
C ASN A 108 6.03 -2.38 -9.33
N ALA A 109 5.99 -1.24 -8.64
CA ALA A 109 6.37 -1.15 -7.23
C ALA A 109 5.18 -0.74 -6.34
N ILE A 110 5.36 -0.89 -5.04
CA ILE A 110 4.58 -0.16 -4.03
C ILE A 110 5.52 0.67 -3.17
N PHE A 111 5.02 1.76 -2.60
CA PHE A 111 5.77 2.65 -1.74
C PHE A 111 5.15 2.71 -0.34
N ILE A 112 5.98 2.47 0.68
CA ILE A 112 5.58 2.50 2.08
C ILE A 112 6.55 3.43 2.82
N SER A 113 6.06 4.60 3.23
CA SER A 113 6.78 5.51 4.11
C SER A 113 6.45 5.20 5.57
N ILE A 114 7.47 5.14 6.41
CA ILE A 114 7.38 4.79 7.83
C ILE A 114 7.68 6.05 8.64
N HIS A 115 6.73 6.41 9.50
CA HIS A 115 6.73 7.58 10.37
C HIS A 115 6.21 7.24 11.77
N PHE A 116 6.40 8.16 12.70
CA PHE A 116 5.75 8.14 14.00
C PHE A 116 5.17 9.51 14.31
N ASN A 117 3.90 9.53 14.68
CA ASN A 117 3.17 10.75 14.93
C ASN A 117 3.61 11.39 16.25
N ALA A 118 3.21 12.64 16.47
CA ALA A 118 3.36 13.30 17.75
C ALA A 118 2.18 14.23 18.00
N HIS A 119 1.73 14.26 19.25
CA HIS A 119 0.67 15.17 19.67
C HIS A 119 0.98 15.74 21.05
N SER A 120 0.52 16.97 21.31
CA SER A 120 0.72 17.62 22.61
C SER A 120 -0.05 16.95 23.76
N GLY A 121 -1.10 16.18 23.44
CA GLY A 121 -1.89 15.40 24.41
C GLY A 121 -1.58 13.90 24.35
N THR A 122 -1.46 13.25 25.51
CA THR A 122 -1.19 11.80 25.67
C THR A 122 -2.37 10.89 25.28
N ARG A 123 -3.49 11.49 24.84
CA ARG A 123 -4.75 10.79 24.55
C ARG A 123 -4.82 10.24 23.13
N LEU A 124 -4.03 10.76 22.19
CA LEU A 124 -3.92 10.18 20.85
C LEU A 124 -2.93 9.02 20.89
N LYS A 125 -3.43 7.82 20.58
CA LYS A 125 -2.68 6.57 20.57
C LYS A 125 -3.23 5.73 19.44
N GLY A 126 -2.36 4.99 18.78
CA GLY A 126 -2.77 4.07 17.72
C GLY A 126 -1.91 4.19 16.48
N VAL A 127 -2.31 3.44 15.47
CA VAL A 127 -1.70 3.47 14.14
C VAL A 127 -2.62 4.23 13.20
N GLU A 128 -2.03 5.06 12.34
CA GLU A 128 -2.74 5.74 11.26
C GLU A 128 -2.09 5.38 9.93
N THR A 129 -2.85 5.40 8.85
CA THR A 129 -2.29 5.16 7.51
C THR A 129 -2.82 6.17 6.52
N TYR A 130 -1.93 6.99 5.99
CA TYR A 130 -2.25 8.00 5.00
C TYR A 130 -1.99 7.49 3.58
N TYR A 131 -2.79 7.98 2.64
CA TYR A 131 -2.69 7.58 1.24
C TYR A 131 -3.04 8.71 0.28
N HIS A 132 -2.68 8.52 -0.98
CA HIS A 132 -3.10 9.36 -2.11
C HIS A 132 -3.59 8.49 -3.26
N GLY A 133 -4.63 8.93 -3.97
CA GLY A 133 -5.27 8.18 -5.06
C GLY A 133 -5.99 6.87 -4.64
N GLU A 134 -6.71 6.27 -5.58
CA GLU A 134 -7.50 5.04 -5.33
C GLU A 134 -6.64 3.81 -5.05
N GLU A 135 -5.52 3.65 -5.76
CA GLU A 135 -4.62 2.52 -5.51
C GLU A 135 -3.90 2.63 -4.16
N GLY A 136 -3.55 3.86 -3.74
CA GLY A 136 -3.05 4.12 -2.39
C GLY A 136 -4.10 3.80 -1.32
N LYS A 137 -5.37 4.15 -1.56
CA LYS A 137 -6.49 3.82 -0.66
C LYS A 137 -6.63 2.32 -0.45
N LYS A 138 -6.63 1.54 -1.53
CA LYS A 138 -6.66 0.06 -1.47
C LYS A 138 -5.47 -0.47 -0.69
N LEU A 139 -4.25 -0.02 -0.99
CA LEU A 139 -3.04 -0.44 -0.29
C LEU A 139 -3.09 -0.11 1.21
N ALA A 140 -3.54 1.10 1.56
CA ALA A 140 -3.68 1.55 2.94
C ALA A 140 -4.66 0.66 3.71
N ALA A 141 -5.84 0.40 3.17
CA ALA A 141 -6.84 -0.45 3.81
C ALA A 141 -6.27 -1.87 4.09
N HIS A 142 -5.60 -2.48 3.11
CA HIS A 142 -5.00 -3.81 3.27
C HIS A 142 -3.92 -3.83 4.36
N ILE A 143 -2.96 -2.91 4.31
CA ILE A 143 -1.86 -2.88 5.30
C ILE A 143 -2.38 -2.54 6.69
N HIS A 144 -3.29 -1.56 6.79
CA HIS A 144 -3.86 -1.11 8.05
C HIS A 144 -4.65 -2.23 8.76
N LEU A 145 -5.55 -2.92 8.05
CA LEU A 145 -6.31 -4.05 8.62
C LEU A 145 -5.38 -5.20 9.07
N ARG A 146 -4.27 -5.44 8.36
CA ARG A 146 -3.27 -6.43 8.76
C ARG A 146 -2.50 -6.01 10.01
N MET A 147 -2.21 -4.72 10.17
CA MET A 147 -1.65 -4.18 11.41
C MET A 147 -2.63 -4.31 12.58
N LEU A 148 -3.91 -3.97 12.38
CA LEU A 148 -4.94 -4.10 13.41
C LEU A 148 -5.10 -5.53 13.91
N SER A 149 -5.21 -6.49 12.99
CA SER A 149 -5.38 -7.91 13.33
C SER A 149 -4.17 -8.54 14.01
N ARG A 150 -2.94 -8.13 13.65
CA ARG A 150 -1.70 -8.74 14.15
C ARG A 150 -1.16 -8.09 15.41
N LEU A 151 -1.24 -6.77 15.52
CA LEU A 151 -0.62 -6.02 16.60
C LEU A 151 -1.64 -5.55 17.65
N LYS A 152 -2.93 -5.62 17.33
CA LYS A 152 -4.04 -5.10 18.16
C LYS A 152 -3.78 -3.69 18.71
N PRO A 153 -3.24 -2.73 17.90
CA PRO A 153 -3.07 -1.37 18.36
C PRO A 153 -4.44 -0.68 18.43
N ARG A 154 -4.49 0.51 19.04
CA ARG A 154 -5.64 1.38 18.86
C ARG A 154 -5.76 1.78 17.39
N ASN A 155 -6.98 1.76 16.86
CA ASN A 155 -7.27 2.13 15.48
C ASN A 155 -7.36 3.66 15.34
N GLY A 156 -6.49 4.28 14.53
CA GLY A 156 -6.54 5.70 14.15
C GLY A 156 -7.06 5.94 12.72
N ASP A 157 -7.53 4.87 12.07
CA ASP A 157 -8.08 4.79 10.73
C ASP A 157 -7.10 5.13 9.58
N THR A 158 -7.61 4.98 8.36
CA THR A 158 -6.93 5.40 7.14
C THR A 158 -7.47 6.75 6.67
N ARG A 159 -6.60 7.66 6.19
CA ARG A 159 -7.03 9.01 5.75
C ARG A 159 -6.36 9.41 4.43
N GLN A 160 -7.13 10.02 3.53
CA GLN A 160 -6.54 10.61 2.33
C GLN A 160 -5.75 11.86 2.68
N ARG A 161 -4.54 12.00 2.13
CA ARG A 161 -3.68 13.17 2.29
C ARG A 161 -3.13 13.62 0.95
N LYS A 162 -3.71 14.69 0.40
CA LYS A 162 -3.34 15.25 -0.91
C LYS A 162 -2.14 16.20 -0.84
N ASP A 163 -1.84 16.68 0.35
CA ASP A 163 -0.79 17.66 0.66
C ASP A 163 0.59 17.03 0.90
N LEU A 164 0.66 15.73 1.19
CA LEU A 164 1.93 15.06 1.47
C LEU A 164 2.73 14.79 0.19
N ALA A 165 3.79 15.58 -0.03
CA ALA A 165 4.60 15.51 -1.25
C ALA A 165 5.22 14.12 -1.52
N VAL A 166 5.51 13.35 -0.46
CA VAL A 166 6.03 11.98 -0.60
C VAL A 166 4.99 11.03 -1.21
N LEU A 167 3.71 11.28 -1.00
CA LEU A 167 2.61 10.48 -1.56
C LEU A 167 2.21 11.00 -2.94
N ASN A 168 1.93 12.31 -3.07
CA ASN A 168 1.37 12.85 -4.31
C ASN A 168 2.38 12.92 -5.47
N LYS A 169 3.70 12.92 -5.22
CA LYS A 169 4.74 12.83 -6.26
C LYS A 169 5.13 11.39 -6.61
N THR A 170 4.64 10.39 -5.87
CA THR A 170 4.93 8.98 -6.12
C THR A 170 3.88 8.39 -7.06
N ARG A 171 4.33 7.82 -8.18
CA ARG A 171 3.47 7.34 -9.27
C ARG A 171 2.88 5.95 -9.01
N CYS A 172 3.59 5.13 -8.24
CA CYS A 172 3.09 3.83 -7.84
C CYS A 172 2.17 3.93 -6.61
N PRO A 173 1.39 2.89 -6.26
CA PRO A 173 0.57 2.91 -5.05
C PRO A 173 1.43 3.22 -3.82
N ALA A 174 1.06 4.28 -3.09
CA ALA A 174 1.89 4.86 -2.04
C ALA A 174 1.08 5.09 -0.76
N ILE A 175 1.67 4.71 0.36
CA ILE A 175 1.13 4.98 1.70
C ILE A 175 2.21 5.54 2.63
N LEU A 176 1.76 6.24 3.67
CA LEU A 176 2.56 6.62 4.82
C LEU A 176 1.91 6.04 6.07
N VAL A 177 2.67 5.28 6.85
CA VAL A 177 2.21 4.62 8.06
C VAL A 177 2.77 5.37 9.25
N GLU A 178 1.88 5.92 10.08
CA GLU A 178 2.21 6.38 11.42
C GLU A 178 2.15 5.18 12.35
N CYS A 179 3.31 4.65 12.73
CA CYS A 179 3.42 3.39 13.49
C CYS A 179 3.02 3.54 14.98
N GLY A 180 2.77 4.76 15.44
CA GLY A 180 2.49 5.09 16.84
C GLY A 180 2.72 6.58 17.07
N TYR A 181 2.75 6.98 18.35
CA TYR A 181 3.04 8.35 18.76
C TYR A 181 4.33 8.39 19.60
N ILE A 182 5.20 9.37 19.34
CA ILE A 182 6.45 9.59 20.12
C ILE A 182 6.17 10.27 21.46
N SER A 183 5.08 11.04 21.54
CA SER A 183 4.64 11.77 22.73
C SER A 183 4.16 10.85 23.86
#